data_AF-A0A7V5STY4-F1
#
_entry.id   AF-A0A7V5STY4-F1
#
_cell.length_a   1.000
_cell.length_b   1.000
_cell.length_c   1.000
_cell.angle_alpha   90.00
_cell.angle_beta   90.00
_cell.angle_gamma   90.00
#
_symmetry.space_group_name_H-M   'P 1'
#
loop_
_entity.id
_entity.type
_entity.pdbx_description
1 polymer ?
#
loop_
_entity_poly.entity_id
_entity_poly.type
_entity_poly.pdbx_seq_one_letter_code
_entity_poly.pdbx_strand_id
1 'polypeptide(L)'
;MNNKIFKINFGNSTFLFLTFFFILNIWHPFSLGFFADDWNYITHYKFLEQLPENPFNYNIFNYFLQCFGNRPVVSLTFYLGYSICGGTNFVLWQFWTLILWLLSIFTFRLASKEFFKILGYCENRFLQEFAAIIFGLSPWIMAYNHWISLSMNLPFLIFFNLAIYYFLKSYQNTGTYFFRSAFFLLLSYLSYEAFYFQWLLFLIFVFKYKGFRKVYHKNILIPFVLFSFVQIIVILWNRISIPFFKYIVIKSPNPYTLQLFVANLLSLPYAWVASFVIGSIILIPLLIFIIVKIFKYNKANKLAKNEVMFLSAIFVLGLLLSLA
;
A
#
# COMPACT_ATOMS: atom_id res chain seq x y z
N MET A 1 -10.08 -8.39 44.22
CA MET A 1 -9.19 -9.22 43.38
C MET A 1 -8.44 -8.31 42.41
N ASN A 2 -7.13 -8.17 42.61
CA ASN A 2 -6.28 -7.35 41.75
C ASN A 2 -6.20 -7.96 40.35
N ASN A 3 -6.84 -7.33 39.37
CA ASN A 3 -6.57 -7.56 37.96
C ASN A 3 -5.12 -7.11 37.68
N LYS A 4 -4.15 -8.00 37.92
CA LYS A 4 -2.84 -7.92 37.29
C LYS A 4 -3.06 -8.15 35.81
N ILE A 5 -3.48 -7.08 35.11
CA ILE A 5 -3.25 -6.92 33.68
C ILE A 5 -1.78 -7.29 33.50
N PHE A 6 -1.49 -8.35 32.75
CA PHE A 6 -0.15 -8.59 32.25
C PHE A 6 0.25 -7.35 31.46
N LYS A 7 0.88 -6.38 32.14
CA LYS A 7 1.69 -5.35 31.51
C LYS A 7 2.92 -6.09 31.03
N ILE A 8 2.79 -6.81 29.91
CA ILE A 8 3.96 -7.11 29.10
C ILE A 8 4.41 -5.74 28.64
N ASN A 9 5.43 -5.23 29.32
CA ASN A 9 6.04 -3.96 29.04
C ASN A 9 6.84 -4.16 27.74
N PHE A 10 6.15 -4.14 26.60
CA PHE A 10 6.76 -4.08 25.27
C PHE A 10 7.38 -2.68 25.13
N GLY A 11 8.49 -2.48 25.84
CA GLY A 11 9.14 -1.19 26.09
C GLY A 11 9.62 -0.46 24.84
N ASN A 12 9.56 -1.07 23.66
CA ASN A 12 9.69 -0.34 22.41
C ASN A 12 8.88 -1.03 21.32
N SER A 13 7.68 -0.53 21.04
CA SER A 13 6.89 -0.87 19.84
C SER A 13 7.73 -0.85 18.56
N THR A 14 8.63 0.13 18.45
CA THR A 14 9.62 0.24 17.37
C THR A 14 10.61 -0.93 17.35
N PHE A 15 11.03 -1.44 18.51
CA PHE A 15 11.93 -2.59 18.58
C PHE A 15 11.23 -3.86 18.06
N LEU A 16 9.98 -4.12 18.47
CA LEU A 16 9.20 -5.25 17.94
C LEU A 16 9.08 -5.16 16.42
N PHE A 17 8.71 -3.98 15.89
CA PHE A 17 8.64 -3.73 14.46
C PHE A 17 9.97 -4.00 13.74
N LEU A 18 11.09 -3.48 14.27
CA LEU A 18 12.43 -3.69 13.71
C LEU A 18 12.86 -5.16 13.78
N THR A 19 12.58 -5.87 14.88
CA THR A 19 12.86 -7.30 14.99
C THR A 19 12.11 -8.10 13.92
N PHE A 20 10.82 -7.82 13.73
CA PHE A 20 10.05 -8.43 12.65
C PHE A 20 10.61 -8.08 11.27
N PHE A 21 10.94 -6.82 11.04
CA PHE A 21 11.57 -6.38 9.79
C PHE A 21 12.85 -7.17 9.49
N PHE A 22 13.75 -7.32 10.46
CA PHE A 22 14.98 -8.09 10.28
C PHE A 22 14.71 -9.57 10.02
N ILE A 23 13.81 -10.21 10.79
CA ILE A 23 13.45 -11.63 10.58
C ILE A 23 12.92 -11.85 9.15
N LEU A 24 12.15 -10.90 8.61
CA LEU A 24 11.59 -11.01 7.27
C LEU A 24 12.58 -10.73 6.15
N ASN A 25 13.71 -10.09 6.43
CA ASN A 25 14.67 -9.67 5.41
C ASN A 25 16.03 -10.34 5.55
N ILE A 26 16.31 -11.03 6.66
CA ILE A 26 17.61 -11.68 6.89
C ILE A 26 17.94 -12.75 5.85
N TRP A 27 16.91 -13.38 5.29
CA TRP A 27 17.05 -14.40 4.24
C TRP A 27 17.12 -13.81 2.83
N HIS A 28 16.81 -12.52 2.66
CA HIS A 28 16.67 -11.85 1.37
C HIS A 28 17.96 -11.91 0.52
N PRO A 29 19.17 -11.66 1.07
CA PRO A 29 20.42 -11.80 0.32
C PRO A 29 20.64 -13.21 -0.28
N PHE A 30 20.09 -14.25 0.35
CA PHE A 30 20.24 -15.64 -0.09
C PHE A 30 19.24 -16.04 -1.19
N SER A 31 18.23 -15.20 -1.44
CA SER A 31 17.18 -15.43 -2.45
C SER A 31 17.36 -14.60 -3.72
N LEU A 32 18.37 -13.72 -3.75
CA LEU A 32 18.66 -12.80 -4.86
C LEU A 32 18.84 -13.51 -6.21
N GLY A 33 19.35 -14.75 -6.23
CA GLY A 33 19.49 -15.55 -7.46
C GLY A 33 18.17 -16.02 -8.07
N PHE A 34 17.10 -16.17 -7.28
CA PHE A 34 15.77 -16.57 -7.77
C PHE A 34 14.97 -15.40 -8.36
N PHE A 35 15.26 -14.17 -7.92
CA PHE A 35 14.58 -12.96 -8.39
C PHE A 35 15.36 -12.22 -9.51
N ALA A 36 16.45 -12.83 -9.98
CA ALA A 36 17.30 -12.31 -11.04
C ALA A 36 16.63 -12.30 -12.44
N ASP A 37 15.50 -12.99 -12.63
CA ASP A 37 14.73 -12.95 -13.88
C ASP A 37 14.19 -11.55 -14.18
N ASP A 38 13.73 -10.84 -13.15
CA ASP A 38 13.23 -9.46 -13.24
C ASP A 38 14.38 -8.47 -13.47
N TRP A 39 15.55 -8.77 -12.88
CA TRP A 39 16.78 -8.01 -13.11
C TRP A 39 17.30 -8.17 -14.53
N ASN A 40 17.33 -9.39 -15.06
CA ASN A 40 17.67 -9.67 -16.45
C ASN A 40 16.68 -9.01 -17.42
N TYR A 41 15.40 -8.92 -17.06
CA TYR A 41 14.46 -8.12 -17.85
C TYR A 41 14.81 -6.62 -17.85
N ILE A 42 15.19 -6.07 -16.70
CA ILE A 42 15.58 -4.66 -16.57
C ILE A 42 16.93 -4.36 -17.24
N THR A 43 17.92 -5.26 -17.18
CA THR A 43 19.28 -5.03 -17.71
C THR A 43 19.49 -5.54 -19.13
N HIS A 44 19.01 -6.73 -19.50
CA HIS A 44 19.31 -7.38 -20.78
C HIS A 44 18.33 -7.05 -21.92
N TYR A 45 17.10 -6.61 -21.65
CA TYR A 45 16.18 -6.19 -22.71
C TYR A 45 16.44 -4.75 -23.17
N LYS A 46 17.66 -4.37 -23.58
CA LYS A 46 17.99 -3.03 -24.13
C LYS A 46 17.61 -1.81 -23.26
N PHE A 47 17.00 -1.98 -22.08
CA PHE A 47 16.30 -0.91 -21.36
C PHE A 47 17.27 0.03 -20.66
N LEU A 48 18.42 -0.47 -20.21
CA LEU A 48 19.44 0.31 -19.50
C LEU A 48 20.78 0.43 -20.24
N GLU A 49 21.13 -0.52 -21.12
CA GLU A 49 22.41 -0.50 -21.86
C GLU A 49 22.56 0.70 -22.81
N GLN A 50 21.46 1.35 -23.19
CA GLN A 50 21.46 2.53 -24.06
C GLN A 50 21.36 3.86 -23.29
N LEU A 51 21.24 3.81 -21.96
CA LEU A 51 21.11 5.01 -21.15
C LEU A 51 22.49 5.57 -20.78
N PRO A 52 22.64 6.90 -20.71
CA PRO A 52 23.87 7.53 -20.24
C PRO A 52 24.25 7.00 -18.85
N GLU A 53 25.56 6.80 -18.63
CA GLU A 53 26.09 6.39 -17.32
C GLU A 53 26.02 7.53 -16.27
N ASN A 54 25.97 8.78 -16.72
CA ASN A 54 25.93 9.94 -15.83
C ASN A 54 24.59 10.00 -15.06
N PRO A 55 24.60 9.91 -13.72
CA PRO A 55 23.38 9.95 -12.92
C PRO A 55 22.71 11.33 -13.00
N PHE A 56 21.42 11.38 -12.69
CA PHE A 56 20.61 12.61 -12.66
C PHE A 56 20.60 13.40 -13.98
N ASN A 57 20.57 12.69 -15.11
CA ASN A 57 20.54 13.30 -16.45
C ASN A 57 19.10 13.43 -16.98
N TYR A 58 18.80 14.56 -17.65
CA TYR A 58 17.52 14.80 -18.31
C TYR A 58 17.14 13.70 -19.32
N ASN A 59 18.11 13.14 -20.05
CA ASN A 59 17.86 12.07 -21.01
C ASN A 59 17.31 10.80 -20.33
N ILE A 60 17.80 10.48 -19.12
CA ILE A 60 17.31 9.35 -18.33
C ILE A 60 15.89 9.64 -17.83
N PHE A 61 15.65 10.86 -17.33
CA PHE A 61 14.31 11.26 -16.90
C PHE A 61 13.30 11.20 -18.06
N ASN A 62 13.65 11.80 -19.21
CA ASN A 62 12.80 11.79 -20.40
C ASN A 62 12.54 10.36 -20.89
N TYR A 63 13.54 9.48 -20.85
CA TYR A 63 13.35 8.09 -21.20
C TYR A 63 12.29 7.39 -20.33
N PHE A 64 12.40 7.48 -19.00
CA PHE A 64 11.39 6.88 -18.11
C PHE A 64 10.03 7.57 -18.21
N LEU A 65 9.99 8.86 -18.53
CA LEU A 65 8.75 9.57 -18.83
C LEU A 65 8.10 9.05 -20.12
N GLN A 66 8.89 8.74 -21.15
CA GLN A 66 8.39 8.12 -22.38
C GLN A 66 7.86 6.71 -22.16
N CYS A 67 8.49 5.94 -21.28
CA CYS A 67 8.06 4.57 -20.97
C CYS A 67 6.78 4.53 -20.11
N PHE A 68 6.66 5.44 -19.15
CA PHE A 68 5.61 5.42 -18.11
C PHE A 68 4.82 6.74 -18.03
N GLY A 69 4.64 7.48 -19.13
CA GLY A 69 4.05 8.83 -19.10
C GLY A 69 2.61 8.91 -18.58
N ASN A 70 1.85 7.81 -18.64
CA ASN A 70 0.54 7.67 -18.00
C ASN A 70 0.63 7.53 -16.47
N ARG A 71 1.83 7.24 -15.95
CA ARG A 71 2.18 7.01 -14.55
C ARG A 71 3.45 7.80 -14.19
N PRO A 72 3.41 9.14 -14.25
CA PRO A 72 4.60 9.98 -14.15
C PRO A 72 5.34 9.85 -12.81
N VAL A 73 4.66 9.42 -11.75
CA VAL A 73 5.31 9.17 -10.44
C VAL A 73 6.14 7.89 -10.48
N VAL A 74 5.71 6.86 -11.22
CA VAL A 74 6.53 5.67 -11.47
C VAL A 74 7.74 6.03 -12.31
N SER A 75 7.58 6.85 -13.36
CA SER A 75 8.72 7.39 -14.14
C SER A 75 9.76 8.04 -13.23
N LEU A 76 9.31 8.90 -12.33
CA LEU A 76 10.18 9.60 -11.38
C LEU A 76 10.89 8.62 -10.44
N THR A 77 10.19 7.57 -9.99
CA THR A 77 10.74 6.57 -9.07
C THR A 77 11.82 5.72 -9.74
N PHE A 78 11.60 5.31 -11.00
CA PHE A 78 12.63 4.65 -11.80
C PHE A 78 13.84 5.57 -12.06
N TYR A 79 13.59 6.84 -12.42
CA TYR A 79 14.66 7.82 -12.65
C TYR A 79 15.54 8.04 -11.41
N LEU A 80 14.92 8.21 -10.24
CA LEU A 80 15.63 8.36 -8.98
C LEU A 80 16.37 7.07 -8.61
N GLY A 81 15.72 5.91 -8.73
CA GLY A 81 16.36 4.61 -8.52
C GLY A 81 17.60 4.43 -9.39
N TYR A 82 17.48 4.62 -10.71
CA TYR A 82 18.60 4.51 -11.65
C TYR A 82 19.75 5.48 -11.29
N SER A 83 19.42 6.74 -11.00
CA SER A 83 20.42 7.78 -10.71
C SER A 83 21.14 7.56 -9.38
N ILE A 84 20.42 7.13 -8.34
CA ILE A 84 20.97 6.90 -6.99
C ILE A 84 21.75 5.58 -6.95
N CYS A 85 21.25 4.55 -7.64
CA CYS A 85 21.83 3.21 -7.62
C CYS A 85 22.98 3.03 -8.62
N GLY A 86 23.42 4.07 -9.33
CA GLY A 86 24.54 3.96 -10.28
C GLY A 86 24.21 3.08 -11.49
N GLY A 87 22.99 3.19 -12.00
CA GLY A 87 22.54 2.49 -13.20
C GLY A 87 22.27 1.01 -13.00
N THR A 88 23.27 0.16 -13.18
CA THR A 88 23.15 -1.31 -13.21
C THR A 88 23.68 -1.99 -11.93
N ASN A 89 23.84 -1.27 -10.82
CA ASN A 89 24.22 -1.91 -9.56
C ASN A 89 23.01 -2.58 -8.88
N PHE A 90 22.88 -3.89 -9.07
CA PHE A 90 21.79 -4.70 -8.54
C PHE A 90 21.61 -4.56 -7.02
N VAL A 91 22.70 -4.54 -6.24
CA VAL A 91 22.63 -4.47 -4.77
C VAL A 91 22.02 -3.15 -4.34
N LEU A 92 22.42 -2.04 -4.98
CA LEU A 92 21.84 -0.73 -4.67
C LEU A 92 20.36 -0.65 -5.06
N TRP A 93 19.94 -1.30 -6.15
CA TRP A 93 18.53 -1.40 -6.50
C TRP A 93 17.72 -2.15 -5.44
N GLN A 94 18.27 -3.22 -4.85
CA GLN A 94 17.60 -3.95 -3.75
C GLN A 94 17.50 -3.11 -2.47
N PHE A 95 18.48 -2.25 -2.19
CA PHE A 95 18.31 -1.27 -1.11
C PHE A 95 17.22 -0.25 -1.42
N TRP A 96 17.11 0.19 -2.67
CA TRP A 96 16.04 1.09 -3.10
C TRP A 96 14.65 0.46 -2.96
N THR A 97 14.47 -0.80 -3.36
CA THR A 97 13.20 -1.53 -3.17
C THR A 97 12.86 -1.66 -1.68
N LEU A 98 13.84 -2.00 -0.84
CA LEU A 98 13.68 -2.12 0.61
C LEU A 98 13.26 -0.79 1.25
N ILE A 99 13.82 0.34 0.81
CA ILE A 99 13.44 1.68 1.27
C ILE A 99 11.98 1.97 0.93
N LEU A 100 11.57 1.75 -0.33
CA LEU A 100 10.17 1.96 -0.74
C LEU A 100 9.22 1.06 0.05
N TRP A 101 9.61 -0.21 0.26
CA TRP A 101 8.84 -1.17 1.02
C TRP A 101 8.65 -0.73 2.47
N LEU A 102 9.74 -0.33 3.14
CA LEU A 102 9.71 0.24 4.49
C LEU A 102 8.79 1.45 4.58
N LEU A 103 8.93 2.41 3.65
CA LEU A 103 8.09 3.61 3.61
C LEU A 103 6.60 3.26 3.49
N SER A 104 6.26 2.22 2.71
CA SER A 104 4.87 1.76 2.58
C SER A 104 4.31 1.27 3.92
N ILE A 105 5.12 0.54 4.71
CA ILE A 105 4.71 0.03 6.02
C ILE A 105 4.63 1.16 7.05
N PHE A 106 5.58 2.10 7.03
CA PHE A 106 5.56 3.26 7.93
C PHE A 106 4.34 4.16 7.68
N THR A 107 4.04 4.45 6.41
CA THR A 107 2.86 5.24 6.06
C THR A 107 1.56 4.52 6.42
N PHE A 108 1.48 3.19 6.23
CA PHE A 108 0.36 2.40 6.69
C PHE A 108 0.19 2.47 8.22
N ARG A 109 1.30 2.36 8.96
CA ARG A 109 1.32 2.51 10.42
C ARG A 109 0.80 3.86 10.88
N LEU A 110 1.09 4.95 10.15
CA LEU A 110 0.53 6.28 10.46
C LEU A 110 -0.98 6.31 10.24
N ALA A 111 -1.45 5.80 9.10
CA ALA A 111 -2.87 5.73 8.77
C ALA A 111 -3.66 4.87 9.77
N SER A 112 -3.13 3.68 10.12
CA SER A 112 -3.76 2.77 11.07
C SER A 112 -3.84 3.37 12.48
N LYS A 113 -2.83 4.11 12.92
CA LYS A 113 -2.85 4.81 14.21
C LYS A 113 -3.98 5.84 14.27
N GLU A 114 -4.14 6.67 13.24
CA GLU A 114 -5.25 7.63 13.20
C GLU A 114 -6.61 6.94 13.14
N PHE A 115 -6.70 5.84 12.40
CA PHE A 115 -7.89 5.01 12.34
C PHE A 115 -8.28 4.44 13.72
N PHE A 116 -7.32 3.87 14.46
CA PHE A 116 -7.56 3.36 15.80
C PHE A 116 -7.88 4.45 16.82
N LYS A 117 -7.32 5.67 16.66
CA LYS A 117 -7.70 6.82 17.49
C LYS A 117 -9.17 7.18 17.31
N ILE A 118 -9.63 7.22 16.06
CA ILE A 118 -11.03 7.48 15.71
C ILE A 118 -11.98 6.46 16.34
N LEU A 119 -11.56 5.21 16.40
CA LEU A 119 -12.33 4.13 17.00
C LEU A 119 -12.30 4.14 18.55
N GLY A 120 -11.51 5.01 19.18
CA GLY A 120 -11.36 5.04 20.63
C GLY A 120 -10.36 4.03 21.19
N TYR A 121 -9.56 3.37 20.34
CA TYR A 121 -8.52 2.39 20.73
C TYR A 121 -7.12 3.03 20.90
N CYS A 122 -7.07 4.29 21.31
CA CYS A 122 -5.84 5.09 21.43
C CYS A 122 -4.76 4.45 22.31
N GLU A 123 -5.17 3.70 23.34
CA GLU A 123 -4.28 3.16 24.37
C GLU A 123 -3.66 1.80 23.99
N ASN A 124 -4.22 1.09 23.00
CA ASN A 124 -3.73 -0.24 22.63
C ASN A 124 -2.61 -0.15 21.58
N ARG A 125 -1.40 0.23 22.04
CA ARG A 125 -0.19 0.32 21.20
C ARG A 125 0.10 -0.99 20.46
N PHE A 126 -0.14 -2.14 21.10
CA PHE A 126 0.11 -3.44 20.51
C PHE A 126 -0.73 -3.68 19.25
N LEU A 127 -2.03 -3.36 19.30
CA LEU A 127 -2.93 -3.52 18.16
C LEU A 127 -2.57 -2.61 16.98
N GLN A 128 -2.08 -1.40 17.25
CA GLN A 128 -1.61 -0.47 16.22
C GLN A 128 -0.37 -0.99 15.48
N GLU A 129 0.61 -1.54 16.21
CA GLU A 129 1.82 -2.13 15.61
C GLU A 129 1.52 -3.42 14.87
N PHE A 130 0.64 -4.24 15.43
CA PHE A 130 0.27 -5.51 14.83
C PHE A 130 -0.38 -5.34 13.45
N ALA A 131 -1.23 -4.33 13.27
CA ALA A 131 -1.81 -4.02 11.96
C ALA A 131 -0.71 -3.74 10.91
N ALA A 132 0.33 -2.98 11.27
CA ALA A 132 1.45 -2.70 10.37
C ALA A 132 2.30 -3.95 10.08
N ILE A 133 2.45 -4.84 11.06
CA ILE A 133 3.15 -6.12 10.89
C ILE A 133 2.38 -7.03 9.94
N ILE A 134 1.07 -7.21 10.11
CA ILE A 134 0.27 -8.02 9.17
C ILE A 134 0.34 -7.42 7.77
N PHE A 135 0.24 -6.09 7.65
CA PHE A 135 0.33 -5.43 6.36
C PHE A 135 1.67 -5.72 5.67
N GLY A 136 2.80 -5.58 6.38
CA GLY A 136 4.12 -5.92 5.87
C GLY A 136 4.26 -7.39 5.46
N LEU A 137 3.56 -8.28 6.15
CA LEU A 137 3.55 -9.73 5.89
C LEU A 137 2.58 -10.17 4.80
N SER A 138 1.72 -9.28 4.31
CA SER A 138 0.77 -9.65 3.28
C SER A 138 1.53 -10.08 2.01
N PRO A 139 1.09 -11.13 1.31
CA PRO A 139 1.85 -11.72 0.20
C PRO A 139 2.24 -10.70 -0.87
N TRP A 140 1.34 -9.76 -1.17
CA TRP A 140 1.56 -8.69 -2.14
C TRP A 140 2.58 -7.66 -1.69
N ILE A 141 2.54 -7.27 -0.42
CA ILE A 141 3.53 -6.36 0.14
C ILE A 141 4.90 -7.04 0.18
N MET A 142 4.95 -8.32 0.53
CA MET A 142 6.18 -9.09 0.42
C MET A 142 6.67 -9.17 -1.03
N ALA A 143 5.81 -9.43 -2.01
CA ALA A 143 6.18 -9.45 -3.43
C ALA A 143 6.87 -8.15 -3.88
N TYR A 144 6.36 -6.99 -3.46
CA TYR A 144 7.00 -5.68 -3.72
C TYR A 144 8.38 -5.49 -3.07
N ASN A 145 8.80 -6.37 -2.15
CA ASN A 145 10.15 -6.35 -1.59
C ASN A 145 11.15 -7.18 -2.42
N HIS A 146 10.68 -8.05 -3.31
CA HIS A 146 11.54 -8.99 -4.05
C HIS A 146 11.72 -8.61 -5.51
N TRP A 147 10.70 -8.05 -6.15
CA TRP A 147 10.70 -7.75 -7.58
C TRP A 147 10.83 -6.25 -7.85
N ILE A 148 12.00 -5.84 -8.37
CA ILE A 148 12.33 -4.43 -8.65
C ILE A 148 11.28 -3.77 -9.55
N SER A 149 10.83 -4.48 -10.60
CA SER A 149 9.85 -3.94 -11.55
C SER A 149 8.51 -3.64 -10.88
N LEU A 150 8.11 -4.48 -9.92
CA LEU A 150 6.91 -4.27 -9.12
C LEU A 150 7.12 -3.19 -8.07
N SER A 151 8.26 -3.19 -7.35
CA SER A 151 8.58 -2.25 -6.27
C SER A 151 8.45 -0.79 -6.70
N MET A 152 8.74 -0.46 -7.96
CA MET A 152 8.60 0.91 -8.46
C MET A 152 7.15 1.42 -8.48
N ASN A 153 6.16 0.54 -8.31
CA ASN A 153 4.76 0.93 -8.12
C ASN A 153 4.42 1.26 -6.65
N LEU A 154 5.22 0.83 -5.65
CA LEU A 154 4.97 1.12 -4.22
C LEU A 154 4.64 2.58 -3.86
N PRO A 155 5.15 3.63 -4.57
CA PRO A 155 4.68 4.99 -4.39
C PRO A 155 3.15 5.14 -4.39
N PHE A 156 2.41 4.35 -5.19
CA PHE A 156 0.94 4.39 -5.16
C PHE A 156 0.42 4.14 -3.74
N LEU A 157 0.99 3.17 -3.03
CA LEU A 157 0.53 2.72 -1.74
C LEU A 157 1.00 3.65 -0.62
N ILE A 158 2.24 4.12 -0.72
CA ILE A 158 2.81 5.13 0.18
C ILE A 158 1.92 6.37 0.18
N PHE A 159 1.61 6.91 -1.01
CA PHE A 159 0.79 8.11 -1.13
C PHE A 159 -0.68 7.84 -0.78
N PHE A 160 -1.21 6.66 -1.09
CA PHE A 160 -2.56 6.29 -0.68
C PHE A 160 -2.70 6.25 0.86
N ASN A 161 -1.74 5.63 1.55
CA ASN A 161 -1.71 5.59 3.01
C ASN A 161 -1.61 7.01 3.61
N LEU A 162 -0.80 7.89 3.02
CA LEU A 162 -0.74 9.30 3.42
C LEU A 162 -2.06 10.03 3.18
N ALA A 163 -2.74 9.77 2.05
CA ALA A 163 -4.05 10.33 1.76
C ALA A 163 -5.07 9.92 2.84
N ILE A 164 -5.10 8.64 3.23
CA ILE A 164 -5.95 8.14 4.32
C ILE A 164 -5.59 8.81 5.64
N TYR A 165 -4.31 8.84 6.01
CA TYR A 165 -3.83 9.47 7.23
C TYR A 165 -4.31 10.93 7.35
N TYR A 166 -4.10 11.74 6.31
CA TYR A 166 -4.55 13.13 6.31
C TYR A 166 -6.06 13.28 6.23
N PHE A 167 -6.76 12.39 5.53
CA PHE A 167 -8.23 12.36 5.51
C PHE A 167 -8.78 12.17 6.93
N LEU A 168 -8.34 11.12 7.63
CA LEU A 168 -8.75 10.81 9.01
C LEU A 168 -8.37 11.94 9.98
N LYS A 169 -7.16 12.49 9.85
CA LYS A 169 -6.72 13.64 10.66
C LYS A 169 -7.53 14.91 10.40
N SER A 170 -7.99 15.11 9.16
CA SER A 170 -8.85 16.23 8.78
C SER A 170 -10.21 16.18 9.49
N TYR A 171 -10.77 14.97 9.69
CA TYR A 171 -12.01 14.82 10.45
C TYR A 171 -11.89 15.23 11.91
N GLN A 172 -10.73 15.00 12.52
CA GLN A 172 -10.46 15.44 13.89
C GLN A 172 -10.23 16.96 13.97
N ASN A 173 -9.69 17.57 12.92
CA ASN A 173 -9.25 18.99 12.90
C ASN A 173 -10.06 19.83 11.91
N THR A 174 -11.39 19.67 11.91
CA THR A 174 -12.35 20.53 11.19
C THR A 174 -12.03 20.80 9.72
N GLY A 175 -11.48 19.83 8.99
CA GLY A 175 -11.27 19.94 7.54
C GLY A 175 -9.89 20.45 7.09
N THR A 176 -8.99 20.78 8.03
CA THR A 176 -7.69 21.42 7.76
C THR A 176 -6.79 20.64 6.77
N TYR A 177 -6.96 19.33 6.66
CA TYR A 177 -6.04 18.45 5.93
C TYR A 177 -6.62 17.82 4.65
N PHE A 178 -7.83 18.20 4.23
CA PHE A 178 -8.46 17.59 3.05
C PHE A 178 -7.69 17.86 1.76
N PHE A 179 -7.14 19.06 1.56
CA PHE A 179 -6.32 19.36 0.39
C PHE A 179 -5.02 18.54 0.35
N ARG A 180 -4.37 18.34 1.50
CA ARG A 180 -3.18 17.47 1.59
C ARG A 180 -3.54 16.03 1.26
N SER A 181 -4.66 15.56 1.79
CA SER A 181 -5.19 14.23 1.46
C SER A 181 -5.46 14.07 -0.05
N ALA A 182 -6.11 15.06 -0.67
CA ALA A 182 -6.38 15.05 -2.11
C ALA A 182 -5.11 15.09 -2.96
N PHE A 183 -4.11 15.88 -2.56
CA PHE A 183 -2.80 15.91 -3.21
C PHE A 183 -2.11 14.54 -3.17
N PHE A 184 -2.08 13.88 -2.01
CA PHE A 184 -1.51 12.54 -1.90
C PHE A 184 -2.33 11.49 -2.68
N LEU A 185 -3.66 11.63 -2.72
CA LEU A 185 -4.49 10.77 -3.56
C LEU A 185 -4.16 10.94 -5.06
N LEU A 186 -3.93 12.18 -5.50
CA LEU A 186 -3.50 12.48 -6.87
C LEU A 186 -2.17 11.80 -7.18
N LEU A 187 -1.16 11.94 -6.32
CA LEU A 187 0.14 11.27 -6.49
C LEU A 187 0.01 9.74 -6.50
N SER A 188 -0.87 9.18 -5.67
CA SER A 188 -1.17 7.75 -5.66
C SER A 188 -1.70 7.28 -7.01
N TYR A 189 -2.69 7.99 -7.55
CA TYR A 189 -3.32 7.67 -8.83
C TYR A 189 -2.41 7.92 -10.04
N LEU A 190 -1.52 8.91 -9.97
CA LEU A 190 -0.47 9.14 -10.96
C LEU A 190 0.70 8.14 -10.83
N SER A 191 0.71 7.30 -9.79
CA SER A 191 1.65 6.17 -9.68
C SER A 191 1.03 4.91 -10.30
N TYR A 192 -0.21 4.58 -9.96
CA TYR A 192 -0.83 3.33 -10.41
C TYR A 192 -2.36 3.44 -10.52
N GLU A 193 -2.91 2.88 -11.58
CA GLU A 193 -4.32 3.05 -11.99
C GLU A 193 -5.29 2.08 -11.30
N ALA A 194 -4.82 1.08 -10.54
CA ALA A 194 -5.66 -0.05 -10.11
C ALA A 194 -6.73 0.27 -9.04
N PHE A 195 -6.83 1.52 -8.59
CA PHE A 195 -7.58 1.86 -7.38
C PHE A 195 -8.56 3.03 -7.54
N TYR A 196 -9.04 3.25 -8.76
CA TYR A 196 -10.14 4.18 -8.98
C TYR A 196 -11.31 3.86 -8.03
N PHE A 197 -11.84 4.89 -7.38
CA PHE A 197 -12.96 4.79 -6.43
C PHE A 197 -12.68 4.12 -5.07
N GLN A 198 -11.47 3.63 -4.76
CA GLN A 198 -11.19 3.08 -3.42
C GLN A 198 -11.43 4.09 -2.29
N TRP A 199 -11.33 5.39 -2.56
CA TRP A 199 -11.65 6.45 -1.60
C TRP A 199 -13.13 6.44 -1.14
N LEU A 200 -14.04 5.87 -1.94
CA LEU A 200 -15.45 5.71 -1.56
C LEU A 200 -15.60 4.81 -0.33
N LEU A 201 -14.76 3.79 -0.17
CA LEU A 201 -14.79 2.90 0.99
C LEU A 201 -14.54 3.68 2.29
N PHE A 202 -13.63 4.67 2.27
CA PHE A 202 -13.36 5.50 3.45
C PHE A 202 -14.50 6.45 3.76
N LEU A 203 -15.15 7.02 2.73
CA LEU A 203 -16.34 7.84 2.94
C LEU A 203 -17.50 7.01 3.52
N ILE A 204 -17.71 5.79 3.02
CA ILE A 204 -18.70 4.85 3.56
C ILE A 204 -18.39 4.52 5.02
N PHE A 205 -17.13 4.26 5.34
CA PHE A 205 -16.69 3.98 6.72
C PHE A 205 -17.02 5.15 7.65
N VAL A 206 -16.61 6.38 7.28
CA VAL A 206 -16.89 7.58 8.07
C VAL A 206 -18.40 7.81 8.21
N PHE A 207 -19.16 7.60 7.15
CA PHE A 207 -20.62 7.77 7.15
C PHE A 207 -21.33 6.75 8.05
N LYS A 208 -20.88 5.49 8.09
CA LYS A 208 -21.50 4.42 8.88
C LYS A 208 -21.12 4.47 10.36
N TYR A 209 -19.92 4.93 10.70
CA TYR A 209 -19.46 4.88 12.08
C TYR A 209 -20.19 5.91 12.96
N LYS A 210 -20.99 5.42 13.91
CA LYS A 210 -21.94 6.20 14.73
C LYS A 210 -21.29 7.37 15.48
N GLY A 211 -19.99 7.29 15.78
CA GLY A 211 -19.21 8.39 16.39
C GLY A 211 -19.17 9.67 15.56
N PHE A 212 -19.43 9.60 14.24
CA PHE A 212 -19.39 10.75 13.34
C PHE A 212 -20.76 11.42 13.06
N ARG A 213 -21.87 10.90 13.63
CA ARG A 213 -23.22 11.18 13.14
C ARG A 213 -23.81 12.59 13.36
N LYS A 214 -23.32 13.41 14.30
CA LYS A 214 -24.00 14.69 14.64
C LYS A 214 -23.28 15.98 14.22
N VAL A 215 -21.95 16.00 14.18
CA VAL A 215 -21.18 17.22 13.83
C VAL A 215 -20.46 17.09 12.47
N TYR A 216 -20.20 15.85 12.01
CA TYR A 216 -19.23 15.60 10.96
C TYR A 216 -19.82 15.28 9.58
N HIS A 217 -21.13 15.02 9.48
CA HIS A 217 -21.79 14.83 8.18
C HIS A 217 -21.76 16.08 7.29
N LYS A 218 -21.75 17.28 7.89
CA LYS A 218 -21.72 18.55 7.13
C LYS A 218 -20.46 18.73 6.28
N ASN A 219 -19.38 17.99 6.58
CA ASN A 219 -18.08 18.17 5.92
C ASN A 219 -17.69 17.00 4.99
N ILE A 220 -18.60 16.07 4.67
CA ILE A 220 -18.32 14.96 3.73
C ILE A 220 -18.30 15.44 2.27
N LEU A 221 -19.02 16.51 1.96
CA LEU A 221 -19.10 17.04 0.59
C LEU A 221 -17.74 17.51 0.07
N ILE A 222 -16.94 18.18 0.91
CA ILE A 222 -15.62 18.69 0.54
C ILE A 222 -14.68 17.58 0.07
N PRO A 223 -14.38 16.52 0.88
CA PRO A 223 -13.52 15.44 0.44
C PRO A 223 -14.14 14.66 -0.74
N PHE A 224 -15.47 14.52 -0.81
CA PHE A 224 -16.13 13.91 -1.97
C PHE A 224 -15.82 14.67 -3.27
N VAL A 225 -16.01 15.99 -3.27
CA VAL A 225 -15.73 16.85 -4.43
C VAL A 225 -14.24 16.82 -4.78
N LEU A 226 -13.35 16.98 -3.78
CA LEU A 226 -11.90 16.97 -4.01
C LEU A 226 -11.41 15.63 -4.59
N PHE A 227 -11.85 14.50 -4.04
CA PHE A 227 -11.42 13.19 -4.51
C PHE A 227 -12.02 12.85 -5.88
N SER A 228 -13.26 13.25 -6.14
CA SER A 228 -13.86 13.16 -7.48
C SER A 228 -13.07 13.97 -8.51
N PHE A 229 -12.68 15.20 -8.15
CA PHE A 229 -11.89 16.07 -9.01
C PHE A 229 -10.51 15.48 -9.30
N VAL A 230 -9.81 14.96 -8.27
CA VAL A 230 -8.54 14.22 -8.43
C VAL A 230 -8.69 13.06 -9.41
N GLN A 231 -9.79 12.29 -9.29
CA GLN A 231 -10.05 11.17 -10.16
C GLN A 231 -10.29 11.61 -11.61
N ILE A 232 -11.05 12.69 -11.83
CA ILE A 232 -11.24 13.28 -13.17
C ILE A 232 -9.90 13.71 -13.77
N ILE A 233 -9.06 14.42 -13.00
CA ILE A 233 -7.72 14.83 -13.47
C ILE A 233 -6.91 13.62 -13.93
N VAL A 234 -6.86 12.55 -13.12
CA VAL A 234 -6.05 11.37 -13.47
C VAL A 234 -6.61 10.68 -14.70
N ILE A 235 -7.93 10.55 -14.82
CA ILE A 235 -8.56 9.96 -16.01
C ILE A 235 -8.22 10.80 -17.25
N LEU A 236 -8.34 12.12 -17.17
CA LEU A 236 -7.98 13.02 -18.28
C LEU A 236 -6.49 12.92 -18.63
N TRP A 237 -5.60 12.95 -17.64
CA TRP A 237 -4.17 12.76 -17.86
C TRP A 237 -3.88 11.43 -18.55
N ASN A 238 -4.49 10.35 -18.07
CA ASN A 238 -4.33 9.02 -18.64
C ASN A 238 -4.74 8.99 -20.11
N ARG A 239 -5.86 9.62 -20.46
CA ARG A 239 -6.35 9.68 -21.85
C ARG A 239 -5.52 10.58 -22.75
N ILE A 240 -5.14 11.76 -22.25
CA ILE A 240 -4.37 12.74 -23.01
C ILE A 240 -2.95 12.26 -23.23
N SER A 241 -2.35 11.54 -22.28
CA SER A 241 -0.96 11.08 -22.36
C SER A 241 -0.75 10.01 -23.45
N ILE A 242 -1.76 9.19 -23.78
CA ILE A 242 -1.70 8.10 -24.77
C ILE A 242 -1.01 8.49 -26.10
N PRO A 243 -1.39 9.58 -26.79
CA PRO A 243 -0.73 9.98 -28.04
C PRO A 243 0.68 10.57 -27.88
N PHE A 244 1.09 11.01 -26.70
CA PHE A 244 2.35 11.76 -26.51
C PHE A 244 3.53 10.90 -26.06
N PHE A 245 3.28 9.67 -25.59
CA PHE A 245 4.33 8.81 -25.05
C PHE A 245 4.41 7.47 -25.78
N LYS A 246 5.63 6.97 -25.95
CA LYS A 246 5.90 5.66 -26.55
C LYS A 246 5.78 4.55 -25.51
N TYR A 247 4.54 4.28 -25.09
CA TYR A 247 4.28 3.23 -24.10
C TYR A 247 4.84 1.89 -24.55
N ILE A 248 5.52 1.21 -23.62
CA ILE A 248 5.98 -0.17 -23.81
C ILE A 248 4.78 -1.12 -23.98
N VAL A 249 3.65 -0.79 -23.36
CA VAL A 249 2.40 -1.57 -23.43
C VAL A 249 1.23 -0.63 -23.75
N ILE A 250 0.66 -0.76 -24.95
CA ILE A 250 -0.55 -0.05 -25.35
C ILE A 250 -1.76 -0.87 -24.85
N LYS A 251 -2.52 -0.31 -23.90
CA LYS A 251 -3.76 -0.93 -23.43
C LYS A 251 -4.91 -0.59 -24.40
N SER A 252 -5.39 -1.57 -25.16
CA SER A 252 -6.63 -1.44 -25.92
C SER A 252 -7.85 -1.81 -25.05
N PRO A 253 -9.02 -1.19 -25.26
CA PRO A 253 -10.27 -1.66 -24.66
C PRO A 253 -10.48 -3.13 -25.04
N ASN A 254 -10.71 -3.99 -24.05
CA ASN A 254 -10.98 -5.39 -24.34
C ASN A 254 -12.48 -5.55 -24.61
N PRO A 255 -12.90 -6.03 -25.80
CA PRO A 255 -14.32 -6.23 -26.10
C PRO A 255 -14.99 -7.24 -25.15
N TYR A 256 -14.19 -8.08 -24.48
CA TYR A 256 -14.62 -9.08 -23.50
C TYR A 256 -14.41 -8.64 -22.05
N THR A 257 -14.39 -7.32 -21.77
CA THR A 257 -14.10 -6.80 -20.41
C THR A 257 -15.00 -7.43 -19.34
N LEU A 258 -16.30 -7.58 -19.60
CA LEU A 258 -17.24 -8.16 -18.65
C LEU A 258 -16.97 -9.66 -18.43
N GLN A 259 -16.71 -10.40 -19.50
CA GLN A 259 -16.43 -11.84 -19.44
C GLN A 259 -15.12 -12.10 -18.70
N LEU A 260 -14.08 -11.29 -18.96
CA LEU A 260 -12.82 -11.36 -18.23
C LEU A 260 -12.97 -10.98 -16.77
N PHE A 261 -13.76 -9.97 -16.45
CA PHE A 261 -14.07 -9.62 -15.06
C PHE A 261 -14.72 -10.80 -14.32
N VAL A 262 -15.72 -11.44 -14.92
CA VAL A 262 -16.39 -12.61 -14.33
C VAL A 262 -15.42 -13.79 -14.22
N ALA A 263 -14.63 -14.08 -15.26
CA ALA A 263 -13.65 -15.16 -15.23
C ALA A 263 -12.59 -14.94 -14.14
N ASN A 264 -12.07 -13.72 -14.01
CA ASN A 264 -11.13 -13.35 -12.95
C ASN A 264 -11.76 -13.54 -11.58
N LEU A 265 -13.00 -13.07 -11.39
CA LEU A 265 -13.74 -13.23 -10.14
C LEU A 265 -13.96 -14.70 -9.76
N LEU A 266 -14.21 -15.58 -10.73
CA LEU A 266 -14.32 -17.02 -10.52
C LEU A 266 -12.96 -17.69 -10.26
N SER A 267 -11.88 -17.15 -10.82
CA SER A 267 -10.52 -17.65 -10.63
C SER A 267 -9.86 -17.17 -9.33
N LEU A 268 -10.43 -16.17 -8.65
CA LEU A 268 -9.92 -15.61 -7.40
C LEU A 268 -9.54 -16.67 -6.35
N PRO A 269 -10.34 -17.73 -6.09
CA PRO A 269 -9.96 -18.76 -5.13
C PRO A 269 -8.69 -19.54 -5.52
N TYR A 270 -8.49 -19.77 -6.82
CA TYR A 270 -7.30 -20.44 -7.33
C TYR A 270 -6.08 -19.51 -7.29
N ALA A 271 -6.23 -18.28 -7.79
CA ALA A 271 -5.20 -17.25 -7.70
C ALA A 271 -4.79 -17.01 -6.24
N TRP A 272 -5.74 -17.08 -5.31
CA TRP A 272 -5.48 -16.98 -3.88
C TRP A 272 -4.50 -18.06 -3.42
N VAL A 273 -4.72 -19.33 -3.74
CA VAL A 273 -3.82 -20.44 -3.34
C VAL A 273 -2.48 -20.36 -4.07
N ALA A 274 -2.48 -19.96 -5.34
CA ALA A 274 -1.29 -19.95 -6.20
C ALA A 274 -0.35 -18.76 -5.96
N SER A 275 -0.86 -17.61 -5.50
CA SER A 275 -0.08 -16.37 -5.32
C SER A 275 0.62 -16.24 -3.96
N PHE A 276 0.53 -17.24 -3.08
CA PHE A 276 1.15 -17.16 -1.75
C PHE A 276 2.66 -17.41 -1.77
N VAL A 277 3.42 -16.41 -1.32
CA VAL A 277 4.81 -16.59 -0.87
C VAL A 277 4.77 -17.45 0.40
N ILE A 278 5.43 -18.61 0.40
CA ILE A 278 5.35 -19.68 1.41
C ILE A 278 5.37 -19.17 2.87
N GLY A 279 6.14 -18.12 3.19
CA GLY A 279 6.20 -17.54 4.54
C GLY A 279 4.89 -16.88 5.03
N SER A 280 4.11 -16.28 4.14
CA SER A 280 2.86 -15.58 4.48
C SER A 280 1.70 -16.53 4.83
N ILE A 281 1.73 -17.77 4.31
CA ILE A 281 0.76 -18.84 4.60
C ILE A 281 0.78 -19.23 6.08
N ILE A 282 1.95 -19.24 6.70
CA ILE A 282 2.11 -19.67 8.10
C ILE A 282 2.02 -18.46 9.04
N LEU A 283 2.65 -17.35 8.67
CA LEU A 283 2.77 -16.19 9.54
C LEU A 283 1.44 -15.46 9.76
N ILE A 284 0.60 -15.30 8.72
CA ILE A 284 -0.68 -14.57 8.87
C ILE A 284 -1.66 -15.33 9.77
N PRO A 285 -1.93 -16.64 9.59
CA PRO A 285 -2.80 -17.39 10.49
C PRO A 285 -2.25 -17.47 11.92
N LEU A 286 -0.93 -17.62 12.09
CA LEU A 286 -0.29 -17.64 13.41
C LEU A 286 -0.48 -16.32 14.14
N LEU A 287 -0.28 -15.20 13.45
CA LEU A 287 -0.48 -13.86 14.01
C LEU A 287 -1.96 -13.62 14.35
N ILE A 288 -2.90 -13.97 13.46
CA ILE A 288 -4.34 -13.88 13.73
C ILE A 288 -4.70 -14.73 14.95
N PHE A 289 -4.18 -15.95 15.07
CA PHE A 289 -4.38 -16.82 16.22
C PHE A 289 -3.88 -16.21 17.53
N ILE A 290 -2.68 -15.62 17.52
CA ILE A 290 -2.11 -14.90 18.68
C ILE A 290 -3.02 -13.75 19.09
N ILE A 291 -3.54 -12.97 18.14
CA ILE A 291 -4.49 -11.89 18.44
C ILE A 291 -5.80 -12.41 19.03
N VAL A 292 -6.40 -13.43 18.42
CA VAL A 292 -7.66 -13.99 18.91
C VAL A 292 -7.48 -14.52 20.34
N LYS A 293 -6.32 -15.11 20.65
CA LYS A 293 -5.95 -15.52 22.01
C LYS A 293 -5.84 -14.32 22.96
N ILE A 294 -5.10 -13.26 22.59
CA ILE A 294 -4.95 -12.04 23.41
C ILE A 294 -6.31 -11.38 23.70
N PHE A 295 -7.18 -11.29 22.69
CA PHE A 295 -8.52 -10.69 22.86
C PHE A 295 -9.51 -11.60 23.58
N LYS A 296 -9.44 -12.94 23.41
CA LYS A 296 -10.24 -13.88 24.21
C LYS A 296 -9.89 -13.82 25.70
N TYR A 297 -8.62 -13.58 26.04
CA TYR A 297 -8.19 -13.45 27.44
C TYR A 297 -8.64 -12.14 28.09
N ASN A 298 -8.81 -11.05 27.32
CA ASN A 298 -9.40 -9.81 27.79
C ASN A 298 -10.95 -9.86 27.74
N LYS A 299 -11.53 -10.62 28.69
CA LYS A 299 -12.99 -10.84 28.87
C LYS A 299 -13.87 -9.57 29.04
N ALA A 300 -13.30 -8.37 29.10
CA ALA A 300 -13.99 -7.18 29.59
C ALA A 300 -14.84 -6.41 28.55
N ASN A 301 -14.76 -6.68 27.25
CA ASN A 301 -15.54 -5.90 26.26
C ASN A 301 -16.11 -6.73 25.11
N LYS A 302 -17.37 -7.13 25.24
CA LYS A 302 -18.17 -7.82 24.20
C LYS A 302 -18.32 -6.96 22.93
N LEU A 303 -18.33 -5.62 23.09
CA LEU A 303 -18.32 -4.63 21.99
C LEU A 303 -17.01 -4.66 21.20
N ALA A 304 -15.86 -4.69 21.89
CA ALA A 304 -14.55 -4.80 21.25
C ALA A 304 -14.40 -6.09 20.44
N LYS A 305 -15.04 -7.19 20.87
CA LYS A 305 -15.04 -8.44 20.11
C LYS A 305 -15.75 -8.32 18.76
N ASN A 306 -16.92 -7.67 18.72
CA ASN A 306 -17.67 -7.48 17.47
C ASN A 306 -16.98 -6.48 16.54
N GLU A 307 -16.39 -5.42 17.09
CA GLU A 307 -15.64 -4.43 16.32
C GLU A 307 -14.32 -4.98 15.80
N VAL A 308 -13.58 -5.77 16.58
CA VAL A 308 -12.37 -6.46 16.11
C VAL A 308 -12.74 -7.47 15.01
N MET A 309 -13.81 -8.26 15.17
CA MET A 309 -14.28 -9.14 14.10
C MET A 309 -14.69 -8.37 12.84
N PHE A 310 -15.33 -7.21 12.98
CA PHE A 310 -15.71 -6.36 11.85
C PHE A 310 -14.49 -5.75 11.15
N LEU A 311 -13.49 -5.29 11.91
CA LEU A 311 -12.24 -4.75 11.37
C LEU A 311 -11.37 -5.84 10.73
N SER A 312 -11.31 -7.03 11.35
CA SER A 312 -10.68 -8.21 10.75
C SER A 312 -11.42 -8.62 9.48
N ALA A 313 -12.75 -8.58 9.46
CA ALA A 313 -13.54 -8.85 8.27
C ALA A 313 -13.31 -7.80 7.18
N ILE A 314 -13.23 -6.51 7.51
CA ILE A 314 -12.89 -5.43 6.56
C ILE A 314 -11.47 -5.58 6.05
N PHE A 315 -10.50 -5.93 6.90
CA PHE A 315 -9.12 -6.13 6.50
C PHE A 315 -8.99 -7.35 5.57
N VAL A 316 -9.68 -8.45 5.90
CA VAL A 316 -9.80 -9.62 5.01
C VAL A 316 -10.50 -9.24 3.72
N LEU A 317 -11.61 -8.48 3.75
CA LEU A 317 -12.28 -7.97 2.56
C LEU A 317 -11.38 -7.04 1.73
N GLY A 318 -10.59 -6.19 2.38
CA GLY A 318 -9.64 -5.31 1.73
C GLY A 318 -8.52 -6.10 1.04
N LEU A 319 -8.01 -7.14 1.70
CA LEU A 319 -7.10 -8.10 1.10
C LEU A 319 -7.73 -8.82 -0.10
N LEU A 320 -8.97 -9.29 0.04
CA LEU A 320 -9.75 -9.93 -1.03
C LEU A 320 -10.06 -8.99 -2.20
N LEU A 321 -10.29 -7.70 -1.94
CA LEU A 321 -10.57 -6.69 -2.96
C LEU A 321 -9.29 -6.16 -3.63
N SER A 322 -8.14 -6.20 -2.95
CA SER A 322 -6.84 -5.90 -3.57
C SER A 322 -6.30 -7.04 -4.44
N LEU A 323 -6.95 -8.21 -4.37
CA LEU A 323 -6.65 -9.44 -5.09
C LEU A 323 -7.43 -9.58 -6.41
N ALA A 324 -8.53 -8.83 -6.55
CA ALA A 324 -9.42 -8.79 -7.71
C ALA A 324 -9.09 -7.59 -8.61
#